data_AF-A0A968MHK5-F1
#
_entry.id   AF-A0A968MHK5-F1
#
_cell.length_a   1.000
_cell.length_b   1.000
_cell.length_c   1.000
_cell.angle_alpha   90.00
_cell.angle_beta   90.00
_cell.angle_gamma   90.00
#
_symmetry.space_group_name_H-M   'P 1'
#
loop_
_entity.id
_entity.type
_entity.pdbx_description
1 polymer ?
#
loop_
_entity_poly.entity_id
_entity_poly.type
_entity_poly.pdbx_seq_one_letter_code
_entity_poly.pdbx_strand_id
1 'polypeptide(L)'
;MITLDELPNAFREDQEVEAPSAQAGAPSPTRIPVGPMKDIVRQHTENLEKELILRALQETGGNVTKAARRLEISRKSLQNKMKDLGLRDAPAERAPE
;
A
#
# COMPACT_ATOMS: atom_id res chain seq x y z
N MET A 1 29.12 13.35 39.73
CA MET A 1 29.42 14.33 38.66
C MET A 1 30.37 13.66 37.70
N ILE A 2 29.84 13.20 36.56
CA ILE A 2 30.63 12.54 35.51
C ILE A 2 30.90 13.61 34.46
N THR A 3 32.17 13.86 34.18
CA THR A 3 32.66 14.88 33.25
C THR A 3 32.46 14.44 31.80
N LEU A 4 32.01 15.37 30.96
CA LEU A 4 31.49 15.16 29.60
C LEU A 4 32.59 14.95 28.52
N ASP A 5 33.73 14.36 28.86
CA ASP A 5 34.92 14.35 27.97
C ASP A 5 35.49 12.96 27.66
N GLU A 6 34.81 11.87 28.04
CA GLU A 6 35.31 10.50 27.79
C GLU A 6 34.34 9.64 26.97
N LEU A 7 33.65 10.27 26.01
CA LEU A 7 32.97 9.51 24.95
C LEU A 7 33.98 9.17 23.85
N PRO A 8 34.19 7.88 23.53
CA PRO A 8 35.14 7.45 22.52
C PRO A 8 34.79 8.05 21.15
N ASN A 9 35.84 8.45 20.43
CA ASN A 9 35.88 9.13 19.13
C ASN A 9 35.24 8.34 17.96
N ALA A 10 34.46 7.30 18.23
CA ALA A 10 33.77 6.49 17.22
C ALA A 10 32.44 7.11 16.72
N PHE A 11 32.05 8.28 17.26
CA PHE A 11 30.85 9.01 16.86
C PHE A 11 31.13 10.45 16.40
N ARG A 12 32.41 10.85 16.33
CA ARG A 12 32.82 12.17 15.82
C ARG A 12 33.47 12.02 14.46
N GLU A 13 32.82 12.66 13.50
CA GLU A 13 33.27 13.03 12.18
C GLU A 13 33.43 11.94 11.09
N ASP A 14 32.83 12.29 9.95
CA ASP A 14 33.07 11.81 8.60
C ASP A 14 32.59 10.41 8.22
N GLN A 15 31.27 10.32 8.04
CA GLN A 15 30.77 9.66 6.85
C GLN A 15 29.69 10.51 6.17
N GLU A 16 30.12 11.64 5.59
CA GLU A 16 29.53 12.15 4.34
C GLU A 16 29.75 11.08 3.26
N VAL A 17 28.99 9.99 3.31
CA VAL A 17 28.71 9.19 2.12
C VAL A 17 27.52 9.83 1.45
N GLU A 18 27.82 10.58 0.39
CA GLU A 18 26.91 10.90 -0.70
C GLU A 18 26.08 9.65 -1.02
N ALA A 19 24.84 9.63 -0.52
CA ALA A 19 23.97 8.49 -0.69
C ALA A 19 23.54 8.46 -2.17
N PRO A 20 23.77 7.37 -2.91
CA PRO A 20 23.10 7.18 -4.17
C PRO A 20 21.61 7.20 -3.88
N SER A 21 20.85 7.95 -4.68
CA SER A 21 19.39 7.99 -4.65
C SER A 21 18.83 6.57 -4.77
N ALA A 22 18.66 5.91 -3.63
CA ALA A 22 17.99 4.64 -3.45
C ALA A 22 16.86 4.92 -2.46
N GLN A 23 15.72 5.36 -2.99
CA GLN A 23 14.44 5.28 -2.28
C GLN A 23 14.10 3.78 -2.11
N ALA A 24 14.76 3.12 -1.17
CA ALA A 24 14.35 1.83 -0.64
C ALA A 24 13.58 2.12 0.65
N GLY A 25 12.31 1.75 0.66
CA GLY A 25 11.33 2.15 1.65
C GLY A 25 11.70 1.73 3.08
N ALA A 26 12.14 2.71 3.87
CA ALA A 26 11.90 2.64 5.31
C ALA A 26 10.38 2.52 5.51
N PRO A 27 9.88 1.59 6.36
CA PRO A 27 8.47 1.58 6.72
C PRO A 27 8.19 2.90 7.43
N SER A 28 7.62 3.86 6.69
CA SER A 28 7.08 5.07 7.28
C SER A 28 6.13 4.62 8.39
N PRO A 29 6.17 5.22 9.58
CA PRO A 29 5.32 4.78 10.69
C PRO A 29 3.88 4.80 10.19
N THR A 30 3.26 3.62 10.07
CA THR A 30 1.88 3.48 9.62
C THR A 30 1.02 4.29 10.58
N ARG A 31 0.58 5.47 10.14
CA ARG A 31 -0.21 6.37 10.97
C ARG A 31 -1.57 5.71 11.15
N ILE A 32 -1.79 5.13 12.34
CA ILE A 32 -3.07 4.50 12.66
C ILE A 32 -4.12 5.61 12.73
N PRO A 33 -5.18 5.57 11.92
CA PRO A 33 -6.24 6.56 11.99
C PRO A 33 -6.92 6.52 13.36
N VAL A 34 -7.27 7.70 13.88
CA VAL A 34 -7.95 7.85 15.17
C VAL A 34 -9.45 8.06 14.95
N GLY A 35 -10.29 7.30 15.63
CA GLY A 35 -11.74 7.30 15.44
C GLY A 35 -12.40 6.02 15.95
N PRO A 36 -13.71 5.84 15.69
CA PRO A 36 -14.40 4.60 16.05
C PRO A 36 -13.76 3.41 15.34
N MET A 37 -13.38 2.39 16.12
CA MET A 37 -12.69 1.19 15.61
C MET A 37 -13.41 0.53 14.44
N LYS A 38 -14.75 0.51 14.47
CA LYS A 38 -15.58 -0.05 13.40
C LYS A 38 -15.37 0.65 12.06
N ASP A 39 -15.30 1.98 12.06
CA ASP A 39 -15.11 2.76 10.85
C ASP A 39 -13.69 2.61 10.30
N ILE A 40 -12.70 2.57 11.19
CA ILE A 40 -11.30 2.33 10.83
C ILE A 40 -11.14 0.98 10.13
N VAL A 41 -11.66 -0.09 10.72
CA VAL A 41 -11.58 -1.44 10.14
C VAL A 41 -12.31 -1.52 8.81
N ARG A 42 -13.51 -0.90 8.72
CA ARG A 42 -14.29 -0.86 7.48
C ARG A 42 -13.50 -0.16 6.36
N GLN A 43 -13.00 1.04 6.62
CA GLN A 43 -12.25 1.82 5.64
C GLN A 43 -10.98 1.09 5.19
N HIS A 44 -10.27 0.47 6.12
CA HIS A 44 -9.06 -0.28 5.80
C HIS A 44 -9.38 -1.52 4.94
N THR A 45 -10.45 -2.25 5.30
CA THR A 45 -10.94 -3.38 4.52
C THR A 45 -11.34 -2.95 3.10
N GLU A 46 -12.12 -1.87 2.95
CA GLU A 46 -12.53 -1.35 1.65
C GLU A 46 -11.32 -0.97 0.77
N ASN A 47 -10.30 -0.36 1.36
CA ASN A 47 -9.07 0.00 0.64
C ASN A 47 -8.31 -1.25 0.16
N LEU A 48 -8.14 -2.24 1.03
CA LEU A 48 -7.50 -3.51 0.68
C LEU A 48 -8.28 -4.26 -0.40
N GLU A 49 -9.60 -4.34 -0.27
CA GLU A 49 -10.46 -4.96 -1.28
C GLU A 49 -10.32 -4.27 -2.63
N LYS A 50 -10.29 -2.93 -2.65
CA LYS A 50 -10.12 -2.14 -3.87
C LYS A 50 -8.80 -2.47 -4.56
N GLU A 51 -7.69 -2.49 -3.82
CA GLU A 51 -6.36 -2.80 -4.35
C GLU A 51 -6.30 -4.22 -4.93
N LEU A 52 -6.79 -5.21 -4.17
CA LEU A 52 -6.80 -6.61 -4.60
C LEU A 52 -7.64 -6.82 -5.88
N ILE A 53 -8.81 -6.18 -5.95
CA ILE A 53 -9.67 -6.25 -7.14
C ILE A 53 -8.99 -5.61 -8.35
N LEU A 54 -8.41 -4.42 -8.19
CA LEU A 54 -7.71 -3.72 -9.28
C LEU A 54 -6.55 -4.54 -9.80
N ARG A 55 -5.72 -5.09 -8.91
CA ARG A 55 -4.59 -5.94 -9.28
C ARG A 55 -5.05 -7.20 -10.02
N ALA A 56 -6.06 -7.90 -9.50
CA ALA A 56 -6.59 -9.09 -10.16
C ALA A 56 -7.19 -8.78 -11.55
N LEU A 57 -7.84 -7.62 -11.72
CA LEU A 57 -8.34 -7.17 -13.01
C LEU A 57 -7.19 -6.86 -13.97
N GLN A 58 -6.16 -6.14 -13.53
CA GLN A 58 -4.98 -5.84 -14.34
C GLN A 58 -4.29 -7.13 -14.81
N GLU A 59 -4.01 -8.06 -13.90
CA GLU A 59 -3.34 -9.34 -14.20
C GLU A 59 -4.17 -10.26 -15.10
N THR A 60 -5.47 -10.00 -15.25
CA THR A 60 -6.37 -10.80 -16.10
C THR A 60 -6.84 -10.03 -17.34
N GLY A 61 -6.31 -8.83 -17.59
CA GLY A 61 -6.70 -7.98 -18.72
C GLY A 61 -8.16 -7.52 -18.66
N GLY A 62 -8.67 -7.25 -17.47
CA GLY A 62 -10.06 -6.83 -17.24
C GLY A 62 -11.08 -7.97 -17.29
N ASN A 63 -10.65 -9.24 -17.38
CA ASN A 63 -11.57 -10.37 -17.42
C ASN A 63 -12.13 -10.67 -16.01
N VAL A 64 -13.33 -10.16 -15.75
CA VAL A 64 -14.03 -10.30 -14.46
C VAL A 64 -14.17 -11.76 -14.01
N THR A 65 -14.43 -12.70 -14.92
CA THR A 65 -14.57 -14.12 -14.55
C THR A 65 -13.24 -14.72 -14.11
N LYS A 66 -12.14 -14.40 -14.81
CA LYS A 66 -10.79 -14.86 -14.42
C LYS A 66 -10.31 -14.19 -13.13
N ALA A 67 -10.58 -12.90 -12.96
CA ALA A 67 -10.26 -12.16 -11.73
C ALA A 67 -10.99 -12.74 -10.51
N ALA A 68 -12.30 -13.02 -10.64
CA ALA A 68 -13.08 -13.64 -9.57
C ALA A 68 -12.53 -15.01 -9.16
N ARG A 69 -12.12 -15.83 -10.12
CA ARG A 69 -11.48 -17.13 -9.86
C ARG A 69 -10.13 -16.97 -9.14
N ARG A 70 -9.32 -15.96 -9.50
CA ARG A 70 -8.06 -15.67 -8.81
C ARG A 70 -8.25 -15.20 -7.38
N LEU A 71 -9.30 -14.42 -7.13
CA LEU A 71 -9.65 -13.92 -5.80
C LEU A 71 -10.47 -14.93 -4.98
N GLU A 72 -10.72 -16.13 -5.52
CA GLU A 72 -11.50 -17.19 -4.86
C GLU A 72 -12.91 -16.77 -4.40
N ILE A 73 -13.54 -15.84 -5.13
CA ILE A 73 -14.91 -15.39 -4.88
C ILE A 73 -15.80 -15.66 -6.09
N SER A 74 -17.12 -15.66 -5.84
CA SER A 74 -18.07 -15.76 -6.94
C SER A 74 -17.98 -14.53 -7.85
N ARG A 75 -18.18 -14.74 -9.16
CA ARG A 75 -18.26 -13.64 -10.15
C ARG A 75 -19.27 -12.57 -9.73
N LYS A 76 -20.43 -12.97 -9.20
CA LYS A 76 -21.48 -12.05 -8.74
C LYS A 76 -20.99 -11.20 -7.56
N SER A 77 -20.27 -11.80 -6.60
CA SER A 77 -19.67 -11.06 -5.48
C SER A 77 -18.66 -10.02 -5.97
N LEU A 78 -17.77 -10.40 -6.91
CA LEU A 78 -16.82 -9.46 -7.50
C LEU A 78 -17.53 -8.29 -8.17
N GLN A 79 -18.59 -8.55 -8.95
CA GLN A 79 -19.37 -7.50 -9.60
C GLN A 79 -20.04 -6.54 -8.62
N ASN A 80 -20.56 -7.05 -7.50
CA ASN A 80 -21.13 -6.22 -6.44
C ASN A 80 -20.05 -5.35 -5.80
N LYS A 81 -18.92 -5.93 -5.39
CA LYS A 81 -17.79 -5.19 -4.83
C LYS A 81 -17.28 -4.11 -5.79
N MET A 82 -17.17 -4.41 -7.09
CA MET A 82 -16.79 -3.42 -8.11
C MET A 82 -17.80 -2.27 -8.22
N LYS A 83 -19.10 -2.54 -8.05
CA LYS A 83 -20.14 -1.51 -8.03
C LYS A 83 -20.03 -0.66 -6.76
N ASP A 84 -19.93 -1.30 -5.60
CA ASP A 84 -19.91 -0.65 -4.29
C ASP A 84 -18.67 0.22 -4.10
N LEU A 85 -17.52 -0.22 -4.65
CA LEU A 85 -16.23 0.50 -4.61
C LEU A 85 -16.04 1.48 -5.79
N GLY A 86 -17.03 1.62 -6.68
CA GLY A 86 -16.95 2.56 -7.82
C GLY A 86 -15.90 2.21 -8.89
N LEU A 87 -15.58 0.92 -9.07
CA LEU A 87 -14.52 0.44 -9.95
C LEU A 87 -14.96 0.22 -11.42
N ARG A 88 -16.21 0.50 -11.77
CA ARG A 88 -16.75 0.23 -13.12
C ARG A 88 -16.43 1.33 -14.13
N ASP A 89 -16.13 2.53 -13.65
CA ASP A 89 -15.93 3.74 -14.47
C ASP A 89 -14.50 4.28 -14.39
N ALA A 90 -13.57 3.57 -13.71
CA ALA A 90 -12.18 4.01 -13.66
C ALA A 90 -11.62 3.97 -15.09
N PRO A 91 -11.28 5.13 -15.70
CA PRO A 91 -10.53 5.11 -16.94
C PRO A 91 -9.25 4.37 -16.61
N ALA A 92 -8.99 3.27 -17.32
CA ALA A 92 -7.68 2.64 -17.30
C ALA A 92 -6.71 3.70 -17.84
N GLU A 93 -6.15 4.51 -16.94
CA GLU A 93 -5.04 5.39 -17.20
C GLU A 93 -3.95 4.47 -17.76
N ARG A 94 -3.86 4.49 -19.10
CA ARG A 94 -2.92 3.68 -19.85
C ARG A 94 -1.54 4.06 -19.34
N ALA A 95 -0.84 3.10 -18.74
CA ALA A 95 0.58 3.26 -18.48
C ALA A 95 1.27 3.67 -19.80
N PRO A 96 2.14 4.69 -19.82
CA PRO A 96 2.94 4.99 -20.99
C PRO A 96 3.87 3.79 -21.27
N GLU A 97 3.89 3.38 -22.54
CA GLU A 97 4.82 2.38 -23.10
C GLU A 97 6.26 2.92 -23.11
#